data_AF-F7J182-F1
#
_entry.id   AF-F7J182-F1
#
_cell.length_a   1.000
_cell.length_b   1.000
_cell.length_c   1.000
_cell.angle_alpha   90.00
_cell.angle_beta   90.00
_cell.angle_gamma   90.00
#
_symmetry.space_group_name_H-M   'P 1'
#
loop_
_entity.id
_entity.type
_entity.pdbx_description
1 polymer ?
#
loop_
_entity_poly.entity_id
_entity_poly.type
_entity_poly.pdbx_seq_one_letter_code
_entity_poly.pdbx_strand_id
1 'polypeptide(L)'
;MLFYSFIFYFHTVAISAFTNIGTFSYPVYNSNPIPNHIHGDLKRRAYIEPYSQCSNSQDSEIRAALKSCAELASWAYHAVENDNRLFELIFKTDSTNIKNWVQNNFNEIYKECNRDADEISLSCHDTSVYTCVREGVHLLGYAKMYEKQVVLCPHFFDHPVNSREITAQNQDTVILHEMLHIILNEWEDYGYEWDGIHNLDSTTSIKNPDSYAIFAQCARYKNC
;
A
#
# COMPACT_ATOMS: atom_id res chain seq x y z
N MET A 1 26.67 -72.25 27.29
CA MET A 1 25.67 -71.49 28.05
C MET A 1 25.60 -70.09 27.48
N LEU A 2 24.37 -69.65 27.24
CA LEU A 2 23.92 -68.34 26.75
C LEU A 2 24.79 -67.16 27.16
N PHE A 3 25.05 -66.23 26.25
CA PHE A 3 24.50 -64.87 26.35
C PHE A 3 24.59 -64.18 24.97
N TYR A 4 23.41 -63.90 24.41
CA TYR A 4 23.21 -62.97 23.29
C TYR A 4 23.66 -61.58 23.72
N SER A 5 24.44 -60.90 22.89
CA SER A 5 24.59 -59.45 23.00
C SER A 5 24.57 -58.84 21.60
N PHE A 6 23.40 -58.31 21.22
CA PHE A 6 23.20 -57.46 20.07
C PHE A 6 24.01 -56.16 20.26
N ILE A 7 25.03 -55.94 19.44
CA ILE A 7 25.71 -54.65 19.35
C ILE A 7 24.91 -53.81 18.35
N PHE A 8 24.04 -52.94 18.87
CA PHE A 8 23.41 -51.88 18.09
C PHE A 8 24.49 -50.86 17.69
N TYR A 9 24.72 -50.73 16.39
CA TYR A 9 25.56 -49.70 15.82
C TYR A 9 24.81 -48.37 15.91
N PHE A 10 24.99 -47.63 17.00
CA PHE A 10 24.57 -46.23 17.06
C PHE A 10 25.53 -45.42 16.18
N HIS A 11 25.14 -45.15 14.94
CA HIS A 11 25.66 -44.01 14.22
C HIS A 11 25.21 -42.75 14.98
N THR A 12 26.09 -42.19 15.80
CA THR A 12 25.97 -40.82 16.26
C THR A 12 26.08 -39.93 15.03
N VAL A 13 24.95 -39.48 14.49
CA VAL A 13 24.94 -38.33 13.59
C VAL A 13 25.33 -37.15 14.48
N ALA A 14 26.56 -36.68 14.33
CA ALA A 14 26.98 -35.42 14.91
C ALA A 14 26.06 -34.34 14.33
N ILE A 15 25.06 -33.92 15.10
CA ILE A 15 24.33 -32.69 14.86
C ILE A 15 25.33 -31.58 15.15
N SER A 16 26.06 -31.16 14.13
CA SER A 16 26.72 -29.86 14.13
C SER A 16 25.61 -28.82 14.19
N ALA A 17 25.30 -28.39 15.42
CA ALA A 17 24.58 -27.16 15.67
C ALA A 17 25.43 -26.02 15.10
N PHE A 18 25.23 -25.69 13.84
CA PHE A 18 25.64 -24.41 13.31
C PHE A 18 24.67 -23.37 13.88
N THR A 19 25.02 -22.82 15.03
CA THR A 19 24.58 -21.49 15.43
C THR A 19 25.17 -20.50 14.43
N ASN A 20 24.56 -20.40 13.25
CA ASN A 20 24.78 -19.29 12.36
C ASN A 20 23.98 -18.12 12.95
N ILE A 21 24.56 -17.48 13.96
CA ILE A 21 24.29 -16.08 14.28
C ILE A 21 25.01 -15.27 13.20
N GLY A 22 24.60 -15.50 11.96
CA GLY A 22 24.90 -14.61 10.86
C GLY A 22 24.02 -13.41 11.10
N THR A 23 24.60 -12.36 11.67
CA THR A 23 24.05 -11.01 11.55
C THR A 23 23.69 -10.80 10.10
N PHE A 24 22.40 -10.90 9.78
CA PHE A 24 21.87 -10.61 8.48
C PHE A 24 22.13 -9.12 8.29
N SER A 25 23.28 -8.81 7.70
CA SER A 25 23.59 -7.47 7.23
C SER A 25 22.59 -7.21 6.11
N TYR A 26 21.42 -6.71 6.51
CA TYR A 26 20.49 -6.04 5.63
C TYR A 26 21.33 -5.08 4.79
N PRO A 27 21.33 -5.19 3.46
CA PRO A 27 21.85 -4.10 2.67
C PRO A 27 20.95 -2.91 3.01
N VAL A 28 21.50 -1.96 3.77
CA VAL A 28 20.96 -0.62 3.92
C VAL A 28 21.06 -0.01 2.53
N TYR A 29 20.05 -0.31 1.70
CA TYR A 29 19.84 0.46 0.50
C TYR A 29 19.48 1.86 0.98
N ASN A 30 20.40 2.79 0.72
CA ASN A 30 20.15 4.20 0.81
C ASN A 30 19.12 4.54 -0.28
N SER A 31 17.85 4.19 -0.02
CA SER A 31 16.72 4.71 -0.76
C SER A 31 16.72 6.20 -0.48
N ASN A 32 17.43 6.96 -1.31
CA ASN A 32 17.28 8.40 -1.31
C ASN A 32 15.78 8.65 -1.48
N PRO A 33 15.12 9.29 -0.50
CA PRO A 33 13.79 9.83 -0.74
C PRO A 33 13.89 10.70 -2.00
N ILE A 34 12.80 10.77 -2.75
CA ILE A 34 12.54 11.83 -3.73
C ILE A 34 13.18 13.13 -3.20
N PRO A 35 14.00 13.86 -3.99
CA PRO A 35 15.02 14.80 -3.52
C PRO A 35 14.66 15.53 -2.21
N ASN A 36 15.52 15.32 -1.22
CA ASN A 36 15.43 15.72 0.17
C ASN A 36 15.06 17.21 0.36
N HIS A 37 13.77 17.53 0.43
CA HIS A 37 13.32 18.80 1.02
C HIS A 37 13.40 18.68 2.54
N ILE A 38 14.59 19.01 3.07
CA ILE A 38 14.89 19.54 4.41
C ILE A 38 13.85 19.18 5.49
N HIS A 39 14.26 18.35 6.44
CA HIS A 39 13.64 18.24 7.77
C HIS A 39 13.61 19.63 8.43
N GLY A 40 12.46 20.28 8.35
CA GLY A 40 12.19 21.59 8.92
C GLY A 40 10.72 21.63 9.31
N ASP A 41 10.48 21.65 10.61
CA ASP A 41 9.19 21.62 11.30
C ASP A 41 8.30 20.42 11.01
N LEU A 42 7.32 20.20 11.90
CA LEU A 42 6.24 19.23 11.74
C LEU A 42 5.49 19.56 10.44
N LYS A 43 6.01 19.09 9.30
CA LYS A 43 5.39 19.28 7.99
C LYS A 43 3.98 18.69 8.10
N ARG A 44 3.03 19.55 7.76
CA ARG A 44 1.60 19.28 7.84
C ARG A 44 1.34 17.99 7.04
N ARG A 45 0.51 17.06 7.50
CA ARG A 45 0.04 15.84 6.77
C ARG A 45 -1.38 16.05 6.23
N ALA A 46 -1.83 15.31 5.19
CA ALA A 46 -3.01 15.62 4.35
C ALA A 46 -4.17 16.35 5.05
N TYR A 47 -4.81 17.27 4.33
CA TYR A 47 -5.81 18.16 4.89
C TYR A 47 -7.08 17.39 5.27
N ILE A 48 -7.19 17.08 6.57
CA ILE A 48 -8.46 16.68 7.18
C ILE A 48 -9.31 17.94 7.32
N GLU A 49 -10.51 17.94 6.76
CA GLU A 49 -11.36 19.12 6.77
C GLU A 49 -11.76 19.53 8.21
N PRO A 50 -11.85 20.84 8.52
CA PRO A 50 -12.28 21.34 9.83
C PRO A 50 -13.68 20.86 10.25
N TYR A 51 -14.52 20.48 9.29
CA TYR A 51 -15.85 19.88 9.51
C TYR A 51 -15.95 18.46 8.96
N SER A 52 -14.83 17.74 8.94
CA SER A 52 -14.73 16.34 8.46
C SER A 52 -15.58 15.36 9.25
N GLN A 53 -16.14 15.74 10.41
CA GLN A 53 -16.81 14.86 11.37
C GLN A 53 -15.94 13.71 11.88
N CYS A 54 -14.62 13.75 11.62
CA CYS A 54 -13.68 12.84 12.25
C CYS A 54 -13.53 13.23 13.73
N SER A 55 -13.59 12.22 14.60
CA SER A 55 -13.21 12.38 16.00
C SER A 55 -11.69 12.53 16.14
N ASN A 56 -11.23 13.03 17.29
CA ASN A 56 -9.80 13.21 17.54
C ASN A 56 -8.98 11.90 17.43
N SER A 57 -9.57 10.74 17.76
CA SER A 57 -8.90 9.45 17.60
C SER A 57 -8.78 9.07 16.12
N GLN A 58 -9.86 9.23 15.34
CA GLN A 58 -9.86 9.01 13.90
C GLN A 58 -8.84 9.91 13.20
N ASP A 59 -8.74 11.18 13.60
CA ASP A 59 -7.73 12.11 13.10
C ASP A 59 -6.30 11.59 13.30
N SER A 60 -6.02 10.99 14.45
CA SER A 60 -4.70 10.42 14.75
C SER A 60 -4.42 9.19 13.89
N GLU A 61 -5.41 8.33 13.69
CA GLU A 61 -5.29 7.14 12.84
C GLU A 61 -5.11 7.53 11.37
N ILE A 62 -5.90 8.47 10.84
CA ILE A 62 -5.75 9.00 9.49
C ILE A 62 -4.35 9.58 9.28
N ARG A 63 -3.79 10.31 10.26
CA ARG A 63 -2.42 10.83 10.16
C ARG A 63 -1.36 9.72 10.13
N ALA A 64 -1.60 8.60 10.81
CA ALA A 64 -0.74 7.43 10.75
C ALA A 64 -0.86 6.73 9.38
N ALA A 65 -2.07 6.55 8.87
CA ALA A 65 -2.36 6.02 7.55
C ALA A 65 -1.76 6.85 6.42
N LEU A 66 -1.88 8.19 6.47
CA LEU A 66 -1.26 9.11 5.50
C LEU A 66 0.27 9.03 5.50
N LYS A 67 0.89 8.92 6.68
CA LYS A 67 2.33 8.70 6.77
C LYS A 67 2.72 7.38 6.09
N SER A 68 1.97 6.31 6.38
CA SER A 68 2.19 4.98 5.78
C SER A 68 1.93 5.00 4.27
N CYS A 69 0.93 5.74 3.78
CA CYS A 69 0.65 5.94 2.36
C CYS A 69 1.82 6.62 1.64
N ALA A 70 2.40 7.69 2.21
CA ALA A 70 3.55 8.35 1.62
C ALA A 70 4.75 7.39 1.52
N GLU A 71 5.01 6.59 2.56
CA GLU A 71 6.04 5.55 2.51
C GLU A 71 5.73 4.51 1.42
N LEU A 72 4.49 4.04 1.34
CA LEU A 72 4.01 3.07 0.36
C LEU A 72 4.19 3.56 -1.08
N ALA A 73 3.76 4.79 -1.38
CA ALA A 73 3.91 5.43 -2.68
C ALA A 73 5.39 5.64 -3.06
N SER A 74 6.26 5.97 -2.10
CA SER A 74 7.69 6.12 -2.34
C SER A 74 8.35 4.77 -2.70
N TRP A 75 7.99 3.67 -2.02
CA TRP A 75 8.47 2.34 -2.38
C TRP A 75 8.05 1.96 -3.80
N ALA A 76 6.79 2.20 -4.14
CA ALA A 76 6.26 1.95 -5.47
C ALA A 76 6.95 2.78 -6.56
N TYR A 77 7.12 4.09 -6.33
CA TYR A 77 7.82 4.99 -7.25
C TYR A 77 9.18 4.44 -7.68
N HIS A 78 9.97 3.92 -6.73
CA HIS A 78 11.27 3.32 -7.02
C HIS A 78 11.17 1.92 -7.64
N ALA A 79 10.14 1.14 -7.29
CA ALA A 79 9.94 -0.20 -7.85
C ALA A 79 9.56 -0.19 -9.33
N VAL A 80 8.91 0.87 -9.82
CA VAL A 80 8.56 1.00 -11.25
C VAL A 80 9.78 0.82 -12.17
N GLU A 81 10.93 1.36 -11.77
CA GLU A 81 12.18 1.26 -12.54
C GLU A 81 13.05 0.07 -12.14
N ASN A 82 13.00 -0.33 -10.86
CA ASN A 82 13.93 -1.32 -10.31
C ASN A 82 13.38 -2.76 -10.30
N ASP A 83 12.07 -2.95 -10.47
CA ASP A 83 11.41 -4.25 -10.43
C ASP A 83 10.47 -4.46 -11.62
N ASN A 84 11.06 -4.68 -12.80
CA ASN A 84 10.32 -4.95 -14.03
C ASN A 84 9.40 -6.16 -13.91
N ARG A 85 9.79 -7.17 -13.13
CA ARG A 85 9.01 -8.39 -12.93
C ARG A 85 7.71 -8.08 -12.20
N LEU A 86 7.78 -7.30 -11.12
CA LEU A 86 6.60 -6.85 -10.38
C LEU A 86 5.75 -5.91 -11.24
N PHE A 87 6.38 -5.00 -11.98
CA PHE A 87 5.65 -4.06 -12.84
C PHE A 87 4.83 -4.78 -13.92
N GLU A 88 5.43 -5.72 -14.65
CA GLU A 88 4.73 -6.53 -15.64
C GLU A 88 3.69 -7.46 -15.01
N LEU A 89 3.96 -8.00 -13.81
CA LEU A 89 3.00 -8.82 -13.08
C LEU A 89 1.70 -8.06 -12.79
N ILE A 90 1.79 -6.79 -12.41
CA ILE A 90 0.63 -6.01 -12.00
C ILE A 90 0.00 -5.25 -13.18
N PHE A 91 0.80 -4.51 -13.95
CA PHE A 91 0.32 -3.61 -15.01
C PHE A 91 0.30 -4.25 -16.41
N LYS A 92 0.72 -5.51 -16.52
CA LYS A 92 0.62 -6.34 -17.75
C LYS A 92 1.28 -5.71 -18.99
N THR A 93 2.26 -4.86 -18.78
CA THR A 93 3.01 -4.17 -19.83
C THR A 93 4.42 -3.85 -19.35
N ASP A 94 5.33 -3.69 -20.29
CA ASP A 94 6.73 -3.29 -20.09
C ASP A 94 7.04 -1.90 -20.70
N SER A 95 6.02 -1.23 -21.26
CA SER A 95 6.14 0.04 -21.96
C SER A 95 6.75 1.13 -21.10
N THR A 96 7.86 1.72 -21.55
CA THR A 96 8.53 2.84 -20.88
C THR A 96 7.61 4.04 -20.66
N ASN A 97 6.72 4.34 -21.62
CA ASN A 97 5.78 5.45 -21.47
C ASN A 97 4.78 5.18 -20.34
N ILE A 98 4.33 3.93 -20.19
CA ILE A 98 3.43 3.55 -19.11
C ILE A 98 4.16 3.52 -17.77
N LYS A 99 5.40 3.04 -17.72
CA LYS A 99 6.25 3.13 -16.50
C LYS A 99 6.38 4.57 -16.02
N ASN A 100 6.77 5.48 -16.90
CA ASN A 100 6.87 6.91 -16.56
C ASN A 100 5.53 7.48 -16.05
N TRP A 101 4.41 7.09 -16.66
CA TRP A 101 3.09 7.55 -16.26
C TRP A 101 2.67 6.99 -14.89
N VAL A 102 2.81 5.68 -14.65
CA VAL A 102 2.56 5.04 -13.35
C VAL A 102 3.46 5.62 -12.26
N GLN A 103 4.75 5.82 -12.57
CA GLN A 103 5.72 6.42 -11.65
C GLN A 103 5.32 7.85 -11.27
N ASN A 104 4.87 8.66 -12.24
CA ASN A 104 4.37 10.01 -11.96
C ASN A 104 3.13 9.98 -11.05
N ASN A 105 2.21 9.04 -11.26
CA ASN A 105 1.03 8.90 -10.40
C ASN A 105 1.42 8.57 -8.95
N PHE A 106 2.40 7.68 -8.72
CA PHE A 106 2.94 7.43 -7.38
C PHE A 106 3.60 8.67 -6.75
N ASN A 107 4.27 9.51 -7.57
CA ASN A 107 4.83 10.76 -7.09
C ASN A 107 3.74 11.78 -6.68
N GLU A 108 2.62 11.86 -7.40
CA GLU A 108 1.49 12.71 -6.99
C GLU A 108 0.81 12.18 -5.73
N ILE A 109 0.59 10.87 -5.62
CA ILE A 109 0.08 10.24 -4.37
C ILE A 109 1.01 10.57 -3.20
N TYR A 110 2.33 10.43 -3.39
CA TYR A 110 3.31 10.76 -2.36
C TYR A 110 3.15 12.20 -1.87
N LYS A 111 3.00 13.16 -2.78
CA LYS A 111 2.82 14.57 -2.44
C LYS A 111 1.53 14.84 -1.69
N GLU A 112 0.41 14.21 -2.08
CA GLU A 112 -0.88 14.36 -1.38
C GLU A 112 -0.82 13.72 0.03
N CYS A 113 -0.27 12.51 0.15
CA CYS A 113 -0.14 11.83 1.44
C CYS A 113 0.85 12.55 2.40
N ASN A 114 1.95 13.10 1.87
CA ASN A 114 2.90 13.90 2.64
C ASN A 114 2.48 15.37 2.78
N ARG A 115 1.41 15.77 2.07
CA ARG A 115 0.84 17.12 2.03
C ARG A 115 1.82 18.20 1.56
N ASP A 116 2.70 17.81 0.66
CA ASP A 116 3.44 18.74 -0.18
C ASP A 116 2.52 19.33 -1.27
N ALA A 117 1.37 18.68 -1.50
CA ALA A 117 0.21 19.20 -2.20
C ALA A 117 -1.00 19.28 -1.23
N ASP A 118 -1.85 20.29 -1.41
CA ASP A 118 -3.09 20.48 -0.63
C ASP A 118 -4.31 20.38 -1.59
N GLU A 119 -4.24 19.52 -2.62
CA GLU A 119 -5.33 19.43 -3.62
C GLU A 119 -6.42 18.46 -3.22
N ILE A 120 -6.10 17.39 -2.46
CA ILE A 120 -7.07 16.38 -2.03
C ILE A 120 -7.35 16.53 -0.53
N SER A 121 -8.63 16.69 -0.18
CA SER A 121 -9.09 16.71 1.22
C SER A 121 -9.56 15.33 1.70
N LEU A 122 -9.46 15.08 3.00
CA LEU A 122 -10.02 13.89 3.65
C LEU A 122 -11.15 14.28 4.59
N SER A 123 -12.22 13.47 4.60
CA SER A 123 -13.39 13.65 5.45
C SER A 123 -13.90 12.32 5.99
N CYS A 124 -14.50 12.30 7.18
CA CYS A 124 -15.29 11.18 7.71
C CYS A 124 -16.80 11.42 7.51
N HIS A 125 -17.17 12.53 6.86
CA HIS A 125 -18.55 12.93 6.68
C HIS A 125 -19.14 12.36 5.38
N ASP A 126 -19.96 11.32 5.50
CA ASP A 126 -20.75 10.77 4.40
C ASP A 126 -21.93 11.70 4.07
N THR A 127 -21.70 12.72 3.23
CA THR A 127 -22.75 13.68 2.82
C THR A 127 -23.76 13.07 1.87
N SER A 128 -23.36 12.07 1.09
CA SER A 128 -24.23 11.31 0.19
C SER A 128 -24.74 10.11 0.95
N VAL A 129 -25.77 10.35 1.78
CA VAL A 129 -26.51 9.32 2.51
C VAL A 129 -26.60 8.06 1.64
N TYR A 130 -26.12 6.91 2.16
CA TYR A 130 -26.01 5.60 1.49
C TYR A 130 -24.78 5.31 0.63
N THR A 131 -23.70 6.08 0.70
CA THR A 131 -22.47 5.71 -0.05
C THR A 131 -21.58 4.77 0.76
N CYS A 132 -21.37 5.04 2.05
CA CYS A 132 -20.60 4.14 2.90
C CYS A 132 -21.27 2.78 3.14
N VAL A 133 -22.58 2.69 2.89
CA VAL A 133 -23.32 1.43 2.89
C VAL A 133 -24.18 1.36 1.63
N ARG A 134 -23.74 0.57 0.65
CA ARG A 134 -24.49 0.33 -0.60
C ARG A 134 -25.01 -1.10 -0.60
N GLU A 135 -26.33 -1.24 -0.65
CA GLU A 135 -27.01 -2.55 -0.73
C GLU A 135 -26.58 -3.55 0.37
N GLY A 136 -26.22 -3.04 1.55
CA GLY A 136 -25.74 -3.86 2.69
C GLY A 136 -24.24 -4.15 2.68
N VAL A 137 -23.50 -3.70 1.66
CA VAL A 137 -22.03 -3.75 1.60
C VAL A 137 -21.46 -2.49 2.24
N HIS A 138 -20.53 -2.68 3.16
CA HIS A 138 -19.83 -1.60 3.86
C HIS A 138 -18.54 -1.25 3.12
N LEU A 139 -18.48 -0.03 2.57
CA LEU A 139 -17.27 0.46 1.92
C LEU A 139 -16.25 0.94 2.97
N LEU A 140 -14.97 0.95 2.59
CA LEU A 140 -13.90 1.53 3.41
C LEU A 140 -13.71 3.02 3.11
N GLY A 141 -13.89 3.41 1.85
CA GLY A 141 -13.86 4.80 1.44
C GLY A 141 -14.58 5.01 0.13
N TYR A 142 -14.60 6.25 -0.33
CA TYR A 142 -14.92 6.59 -1.71
C TYR A 142 -14.36 7.98 -2.07
N ALA A 143 -14.03 8.18 -3.34
CA ALA A 143 -13.62 9.47 -3.89
C ALA A 143 -14.80 10.29 -4.42
N LYS A 144 -14.86 11.57 -4.04
CA LYS A 144 -15.66 12.62 -4.66
C LYS A 144 -14.77 13.42 -5.59
N MET A 145 -14.66 12.98 -6.84
CA MET A 145 -13.64 13.48 -7.76
C MET A 145 -13.83 14.95 -8.16
N TYR A 146 -15.07 15.43 -8.29
CA TYR A 146 -15.31 16.85 -8.61
C TYR A 146 -14.91 17.78 -7.45
N GLU A 147 -15.08 17.32 -6.22
CA GLU A 147 -14.75 18.02 -5.00
C GLU A 147 -13.28 17.83 -4.57
N LYS A 148 -12.54 16.94 -5.26
CA LYS A 148 -11.22 16.45 -4.84
C LYS A 148 -11.19 16.05 -3.36
N GLN A 149 -12.18 15.27 -2.94
CA GLN A 149 -12.34 14.85 -1.55
C GLN A 149 -12.38 13.32 -1.47
N VAL A 150 -11.64 12.74 -0.54
CA VAL A 150 -11.77 11.35 -0.12
C VAL A 150 -12.65 11.29 1.13
N VAL A 151 -13.68 10.47 1.11
CA VAL A 151 -14.51 10.17 2.28
C VAL A 151 -14.11 8.81 2.84
N LEU A 152 -13.71 8.79 4.10
CA LEU A 152 -13.38 7.57 4.84
C LEU A 152 -14.61 7.10 5.61
N CYS A 153 -15.05 5.89 5.31
CA CYS A 153 -16.24 5.30 5.90
C CYS A 153 -15.95 4.67 7.27
N PRO A 154 -16.95 4.44 8.14
CA PRO A 154 -16.71 3.92 9.48
C PRO A 154 -15.90 2.60 9.52
N HIS A 155 -16.14 1.69 8.58
CA HIS A 155 -15.45 0.40 8.52
C HIS A 155 -13.95 0.52 8.17
N PHE A 156 -13.49 1.66 7.63
CA PHE A 156 -12.06 1.97 7.45
C PHE A 156 -11.27 1.81 8.76
N PHE A 157 -11.85 2.25 9.87
CA PHE A 157 -11.19 2.30 11.17
C PHE A 157 -11.11 0.92 11.84
N ASP A 158 -11.80 -0.09 11.29
CA ASP A 158 -11.70 -1.48 11.76
C ASP A 158 -10.48 -2.21 11.15
N HIS A 159 -9.84 -1.62 10.14
CA HIS A 159 -8.66 -2.16 9.46
C HIS A 159 -7.35 -1.61 10.04
N PRO A 160 -6.24 -2.37 9.96
CA PRO A 160 -4.95 -1.89 10.43
C PRO A 160 -4.40 -0.79 9.51
N VAL A 161 -3.53 0.06 10.07
CA VAL A 161 -2.82 1.11 9.31
C VAL A 161 -2.08 0.53 8.11
N ASN A 162 -1.39 -0.59 8.34
CA ASN A 162 -0.71 -1.40 7.32
C ASN A 162 -0.56 -2.84 7.81
N SER A 163 -0.38 -3.77 6.87
CA SER A 163 -0.09 -5.19 7.12
C SER A 163 0.82 -5.76 6.03
N ARG A 164 1.53 -6.86 6.33
CA ARG A 164 2.29 -7.66 5.34
C ARG A 164 1.38 -8.55 4.49
N GLU A 165 0.15 -8.77 4.92
CA GLU A 165 -0.86 -9.40 4.09
C GLU A 165 -1.17 -8.51 2.89
N ILE A 166 -1.11 -9.08 1.69
CA ILE A 166 -1.35 -8.34 0.45
C ILE A 166 -2.84 -8.19 0.26
N THR A 167 -3.32 -6.96 0.44
CA THR A 167 -4.72 -6.57 0.33
C THR A 167 -4.84 -5.08 0.05
N ALA A 168 -5.88 -4.66 -0.64
CA ALA A 168 -6.18 -3.23 -0.81
C ALA A 168 -6.91 -2.61 0.41
N GLN A 169 -7.19 -3.37 1.47
CA GLN A 169 -8.07 -2.94 2.57
C GLN A 169 -7.39 -2.29 3.77
N ASN A 170 -6.07 -2.30 3.86
CA ASN A 170 -5.37 -1.56 4.91
C ASN A 170 -5.67 -0.05 4.77
N GLN A 171 -5.64 0.69 5.88
CA GLN A 171 -5.97 2.11 5.86
C GLN A 171 -5.08 2.91 4.89
N ASP A 172 -3.79 2.56 4.80
CA ASP A 172 -2.85 3.22 3.88
C ASP A 172 -3.11 2.91 2.40
N THR A 173 -3.51 1.67 2.08
CA THR A 173 -3.90 1.28 0.72
C THR A 173 -5.24 1.85 0.31
N VAL A 174 -6.22 1.93 1.23
CA VAL A 174 -7.51 2.57 0.94
C VAL A 174 -7.31 4.06 0.63
N ILE A 175 -6.53 4.79 1.44
CA ILE A 175 -6.23 6.20 1.13
C ILE A 175 -5.56 6.33 -0.24
N LEU A 176 -4.56 5.49 -0.54
CA LEU A 176 -3.88 5.49 -1.83
C LEU A 176 -4.87 5.23 -2.98
N HIS A 177 -5.72 4.21 -2.83
CA HIS A 177 -6.76 3.84 -3.79
C HIS A 177 -7.66 5.04 -4.09
N GLU A 178 -8.24 5.66 -3.07
CA GLU A 178 -9.22 6.73 -3.26
C GLU A 178 -8.60 8.01 -3.83
N MET A 179 -7.36 8.35 -3.42
CA MET A 179 -6.63 9.46 -4.02
C MET A 179 -6.37 9.21 -5.51
N LEU A 180 -6.13 7.96 -5.88
CA LEU A 180 -5.78 7.61 -7.24
C LEU A 180 -6.96 7.73 -8.20
N HIS A 181 -8.20 7.48 -7.77
CA HIS A 181 -9.39 7.84 -8.56
C HIS A 181 -9.31 9.31 -8.99
N ILE A 182 -9.05 10.21 -8.04
CA ILE A 182 -8.97 11.67 -8.29
C ILE A 182 -7.79 12.02 -9.20
N ILE A 183 -6.61 11.43 -8.96
CA ILE A 183 -5.39 11.69 -9.75
C ILE A 183 -5.53 11.21 -11.19
N LEU A 184 -6.15 10.05 -11.40
CA LEU A 184 -6.39 9.48 -12.73
C LEU A 184 -7.60 10.07 -13.43
N ASN A 185 -8.51 10.70 -12.67
CA ASN A 185 -9.85 11.04 -13.11
C ASN A 185 -10.56 9.80 -13.68
N GLU A 186 -10.52 8.70 -12.93
CA GLU A 186 -11.13 7.40 -13.26
C GLU A 186 -12.18 7.04 -12.21
N TRP A 187 -13.39 6.68 -12.66
CA TRP A 187 -14.53 6.38 -11.79
C TRP A 187 -14.65 4.90 -11.46
N GLU A 188 -14.04 4.05 -12.28
CA GLU A 188 -14.26 2.61 -12.24
C GLU A 188 -13.14 1.88 -11.48
N ASP A 189 -13.56 0.96 -10.64
CA ASP A 189 -12.72 -0.14 -10.17
C ASP A 189 -12.90 -1.33 -11.09
N TYR A 190 -11.92 -1.57 -11.94
CA TYR A 190 -11.97 -2.67 -12.90
C TYR A 190 -11.75 -4.03 -12.22
N GLY A 191 -11.05 -4.07 -11.09
CA GLY A 191 -10.79 -5.28 -10.33
C GLY A 191 -10.40 -4.99 -8.89
N TYR A 192 -10.98 -5.76 -7.97
CA TYR A 192 -10.77 -5.65 -6.54
C TYR A 192 -9.84 -6.74 -6.01
N GLU A 193 -8.99 -6.37 -5.05
CA GLU A 193 -8.04 -7.26 -4.39
C GLU A 193 -7.11 -8.00 -5.36
N TRP A 194 -6.27 -8.87 -4.81
CA TRP A 194 -5.33 -9.68 -5.57
C TRP A 194 -5.99 -10.41 -6.75
N ASP A 195 -7.08 -11.12 -6.51
CA ASP A 195 -7.74 -11.94 -7.54
C ASP A 195 -8.35 -11.11 -8.67
N GLY A 196 -8.96 -9.96 -8.35
CA GLY A 196 -9.55 -9.08 -9.34
C GLY A 196 -8.49 -8.47 -10.25
N ILE A 197 -7.43 -7.90 -9.67
CA ILE A 197 -6.38 -7.23 -10.47
C ILE A 197 -5.59 -8.21 -11.36
N HIS A 198 -5.53 -9.49 -10.99
CA HIS A 198 -4.81 -10.50 -11.77
C HIS A 198 -5.46 -10.79 -13.12
N ASN A 199 -6.78 -10.63 -13.20
CA ASN A 199 -7.57 -10.89 -14.40
C ASN A 199 -7.65 -9.67 -15.35
N LEU A 200 -7.11 -8.52 -14.95
CA LEU A 200 -7.10 -7.31 -15.76
C LEU A 200 -6.08 -7.40 -16.89
N ASP A 201 -6.40 -6.72 -18.00
CA ASP A 201 -5.46 -6.48 -19.08
C ASP A 201 -4.62 -5.21 -18.80
N SER A 202 -3.67 -4.89 -19.68
CA SER A 202 -2.83 -3.70 -19.51
C SER A 202 -3.60 -2.38 -19.55
N THR A 203 -4.75 -2.34 -20.23
CA THR A 203 -5.54 -1.11 -20.40
C THR A 203 -6.29 -0.75 -19.12
N THR A 204 -6.81 -1.77 -18.44
CA THR A 204 -7.59 -1.66 -17.21
C THR A 204 -6.69 -1.65 -15.98
N SER A 205 -5.65 -2.49 -15.93
CA SER A 205 -4.74 -2.55 -14.78
C SER A 205 -4.03 -1.23 -14.49
N ILE A 206 -3.63 -0.47 -15.53
CA ILE A 206 -2.97 0.82 -15.38
C ILE A 206 -3.93 1.92 -14.87
N LYS A 207 -5.25 1.72 -14.98
CA LYS A 207 -6.28 2.66 -14.52
C LYS A 207 -6.93 2.25 -13.19
N ASN A 208 -6.76 1.00 -12.80
CA ASN A 208 -7.41 0.42 -11.64
C ASN A 208 -6.66 0.76 -10.34
N PRO A 209 -7.30 1.42 -9.35
CA PRO A 209 -6.59 1.85 -8.15
C PRO A 209 -6.01 0.72 -7.30
N ASP A 210 -6.71 -0.42 -7.19
CA ASP A 210 -6.21 -1.59 -6.47
C ASP A 210 -4.92 -2.17 -7.07
N SER A 211 -4.69 -2.01 -8.38
CA SER A 211 -3.43 -2.41 -8.99
C SER A 211 -2.27 -1.62 -8.38
N TYR A 212 -2.46 -0.32 -8.14
CA TYR A 212 -1.42 0.52 -7.55
C TYR A 212 -1.22 0.22 -6.06
N ALA A 213 -2.32 0.03 -5.32
CA ALA A 213 -2.27 -0.33 -3.91
C ALA A 213 -1.47 -1.63 -3.69
N ILE A 214 -1.78 -2.66 -4.46
CA ILE A 214 -1.13 -3.97 -4.38
C ILE A 214 0.32 -3.90 -4.88
N PHE A 215 0.58 -3.23 -6.02
CA PHE A 215 1.95 -3.02 -6.50
C PHE A 215 2.82 -2.37 -5.43
N ALA A 216 2.29 -1.35 -4.74
CA ALA A 216 3.01 -0.62 -3.72
C ALA A 216 3.27 -1.48 -2.47
N GLN A 217 2.31 -2.30 -2.04
CA GLN A 217 2.52 -3.24 -0.93
C GLN A 217 3.59 -4.27 -1.27
N CYS A 218 3.50 -4.87 -2.45
CA CYS A 218 4.48 -5.81 -2.93
C CYS A 218 5.88 -5.21 -3.00
N ALA A 219 6.01 -3.98 -3.49
CA ALA A 219 7.26 -3.24 -3.51
C ALA A 219 7.82 -3.02 -2.10
N ARG A 220 6.98 -2.58 -1.16
CA ARG A 220 7.35 -2.33 0.24
C ARG A 220 7.84 -3.59 0.94
N TYR A 221 7.18 -4.72 0.74
CA TYR A 221 7.48 -5.97 1.45
C TYR A 221 8.37 -6.93 0.67
N LYS A 222 8.66 -6.63 -0.59
CA LYS A 222 9.41 -7.48 -1.53
C LYS A 222 8.79 -8.87 -1.67
N ASN A 223 7.47 -8.93 -1.60
CA ASN A 223 6.70 -10.17 -1.72
C ASN A 223 5.29 -9.89 -2.24
N CYS A 224 4.85 -10.74 -3.16
CA CYS A 224 3.47 -11.09 -3.42
C CYS A 224 3.43 -12.63 -3.47
#